data_AF-A0A6B2VFH4-F1
#
_entry.id   AF-A0A6B2VFH4-F1
#
_cell.length_a   1.000
_cell.length_b   1.000
_cell.length_c   1.000
_cell.angle_alpha   90.00
_cell.angle_beta   90.00
_cell.angle_gamma   90.00
#
_symmetry.space_group_name_H-M   'P 1'
#
loop_
_entity.id
_entity.type
_entity.pdbx_description
1 polymer ?
#
loop_
_entity_poly.entity_id
_entity_poly.type
_entity_poly.pdbx_seq_one_letter_code
_entity_poly.pdbx_strand_id
1 'polypeptide(L)'
;MPRRARVMRMSVEQPLWRALAGYRVLTMFYAVGLFATAYDRFPRPGVAVAYYCVIFVWTLATLPRVAGAASCTRPFLAADLGLAVCGILLTPVADAPARIAAGGPTLPSIWTAGSVLAFALKGGWRWAAAASTAIAVANLVERGDPARDTVHNVILVWVASIAIGYVVEVARASERTLARALEIEAATRERERLARDIHDSVLQVLAMVQRRGAVIGGEAAELGRLAGEQEVALRTLVSGGLVPVSRISTDAADGALVQLVDEHDERARHDERSGHGGGDRLDGDAPVDLRALLAPYAGSRVALAEPG
;
A
#
# COMPACT_ATOMS: atom_id res chain seq x y z
N MET A 1 26.59 16.72 18.14
CA MET A 1 26.36 15.93 16.91
C MET A 1 24.98 15.29 17.01
N PRO A 2 23.99 15.68 16.19
CA PRO A 2 22.67 15.06 16.27
C PRO A 2 22.77 13.61 15.77
N ARG A 3 22.42 12.69 16.67
CA ARG A 3 22.28 11.25 16.41
C ARG A 3 21.27 11.11 15.27
N ARG A 4 21.72 10.68 14.08
CA ARG A 4 20.82 10.38 12.96
C ARG A 4 19.78 9.38 13.46
N ALA A 5 18.57 9.88 13.72
CA ALA A 5 17.42 9.04 13.97
C ALA A 5 17.26 8.19 12.71
N ARG A 6 17.65 6.92 12.79
CA ARG A 6 17.45 5.96 11.73
C ARG A 6 15.95 5.75 11.68
N VAL A 7 15.27 6.49 10.81
CA VAL A 7 13.86 6.25 10.49
C VAL A 7 13.78 4.81 10.02
N MET A 8 13.36 3.93 10.93
CA MET A 8 12.99 2.57 10.59
C MET A 8 11.70 2.67 9.80
N ARG A 9 11.81 2.87 8.49
CA ARG A 9 10.71 2.53 7.58
C ARG A 9 10.49 1.03 7.79
N MET A 10 9.45 0.68 8.53
CA MET A 10 8.99 -0.70 8.63
C MET A 10 8.41 -1.06 7.26
N SER A 11 9.30 -1.42 6.33
CA SER A 11 8.91 -1.98 5.05
C SER A 11 8.39 -3.38 5.32
N VAL A 12 7.11 -3.62 5.01
CA VAL A 12 6.43 -4.92 5.11
C VAL A 12 7.14 -5.98 4.25
N GLU A 13 7.92 -5.55 3.26
CA GLU A 13 8.79 -6.45 2.49
C GLU A 13 9.83 -7.14 3.37
N GLN A 14 10.39 -6.47 4.37
CA GLN A 14 11.49 -7.03 5.17
C GLN A 14 11.07 -8.25 6.01
N PRO A 15 9.93 -8.24 6.72
CA PRO A 15 9.35 -9.45 7.33
C PRO A 15 9.13 -10.57 6.31
N LEU A 16 8.62 -10.26 5.12
CA LEU A 16 8.34 -11.25 4.08
C LEU A 16 9.63 -11.91 3.56
N TRP A 17 10.69 -11.14 3.33
CA TRP A 17 12.01 -11.67 2.95
C TRP A 17 12.64 -12.52 4.06
N ARG A 18 12.46 -12.13 5.34
CA ARG A 18 12.90 -12.95 6.47
C ARG A 18 12.13 -14.26 6.58
N ALA A 19 10.82 -14.24 6.37
CA ALA A 19 10.00 -15.45 6.35
C ALA A 19 10.45 -16.39 5.23
N LEU A 20 10.77 -15.85 4.04
CA LEU A 20 11.35 -16.62 2.94
C LEU A 20 12.70 -17.25 3.34
N ALA A 21 13.61 -16.47 3.95
CA ALA A 21 14.89 -17.00 4.40
C ALA A 21 14.72 -18.16 5.40
N GLY A 22 13.81 -18.03 6.37
CA GLY A 22 13.47 -19.11 7.31
C GLY A 22 12.87 -20.33 6.61
N TYR A 23 11.94 -20.11 5.68
CA TYR A 23 11.35 -21.17 4.85
C TYR A 23 12.41 -21.95 4.06
N ARG A 24 13.42 -21.27 3.49
CA ARG A 24 14.51 -21.94 2.75
C ARG A 24 15.37 -22.84 3.62
N VAL A 25 15.68 -22.39 4.84
CA VAL A 25 16.42 -23.20 5.82
C VAL A 25 15.59 -24.42 6.24
N LEU A 26 14.31 -24.21 6.54
CA LEU A 26 13.43 -25.29 6.96
C LEU A 26 13.24 -26.36 5.87
N THR A 27 12.97 -25.92 4.63
CA THR A 27 12.80 -26.83 3.49
C THR A 27 14.10 -27.52 3.10
N MET A 28 15.26 -26.88 3.28
CA MET A 28 16.56 -27.53 3.15
C MET A 28 16.70 -28.71 4.12
N PHE A 29 16.46 -28.48 5.41
CA PHE A 29 16.55 -29.56 6.41
C PHE A 29 15.54 -30.67 6.16
N TYR A 30 14.33 -30.32 5.73
CA TYR A 30 13.33 -31.31 5.33
C TYR A 30 13.82 -32.17 4.15
N ALA A 31 14.39 -31.55 3.11
CA ALA A 31 14.90 -32.26 1.95
C ALA A 31 16.09 -33.18 2.32
N VAL A 32 16.98 -32.73 3.20
CA VAL A 32 18.08 -33.54 3.74
C VAL A 32 17.55 -34.70 4.61
N GLY A 33 16.49 -34.48 5.40
CA GLY A 33 15.85 -35.55 6.19
C GLY A 33 15.18 -36.61 5.31
N LEU A 34 14.51 -36.18 4.24
CA LEU A 34 13.97 -37.08 3.21
C LEU A 34 15.09 -37.92 2.58
N PHE A 35 16.22 -37.29 2.26
CA PHE A 35 17.38 -37.99 1.73
C PHE A 35 17.95 -39.01 2.72
N ALA A 36 18.14 -38.63 3.99
CA ALA A 36 18.70 -39.52 5.00
C ALA A 36 17.82 -40.77 5.23
N THR A 37 16.50 -40.63 5.17
CA THR A 37 15.56 -41.75 5.34
C THR A 37 15.40 -42.62 4.09
N ALA A 38 15.72 -42.09 2.91
CA ALA A 38 15.63 -42.79 1.64
C ALA A 38 17.01 -43.21 1.06
N TYR A 39 18.10 -42.96 1.78
CA TYR A 39 19.48 -43.14 1.31
C TYR A 39 19.72 -44.54 0.70
N ASP A 40 19.30 -45.58 1.40
CA ASP A 40 19.48 -46.99 0.99
C ASP A 40 18.58 -47.41 -0.19
N ARG A 41 17.62 -46.57 -0.58
CA ARG A 41 16.64 -46.86 -1.63
C ARG A 41 17.01 -46.23 -2.97
N PHE A 42 18.02 -45.36 -3.00
CA PHE A 42 18.48 -44.74 -4.24
C PHE A 42 19.39 -45.70 -5.02
N PRO A 43 19.06 -46.03 -6.28
CA PRO A 43 19.93 -46.84 -7.14
C PRO A 43 21.31 -46.21 -7.38
N ARG A 44 21.38 -44.87 -7.35
CA ARG A 44 22.61 -44.08 -7.56
C ARG A 44 22.75 -42.99 -6.49
N PRO A 45 23.16 -43.33 -5.26
CA PRO A 45 23.21 -42.38 -4.15
C PRO A 45 24.19 -41.22 -4.41
N GLY A 46 25.27 -41.44 -5.17
CA GLY A 46 26.27 -40.40 -5.46
C GLY A 46 25.72 -39.15 -6.15
N VAL A 47 24.74 -39.31 -7.06
CA VAL A 47 24.11 -38.18 -7.75
C VAL A 47 23.24 -37.37 -6.79
N ALA A 48 22.46 -38.07 -5.95
CA ALA A 48 21.65 -37.44 -4.93
C ALA A 48 22.51 -36.71 -3.88
N VAL A 49 23.58 -37.34 -3.37
CA VAL A 49 24.54 -36.71 -2.44
C VAL A 49 25.12 -35.43 -3.04
N ALA A 50 25.62 -35.48 -4.28
CA ALA A 50 26.18 -34.32 -4.95
C ALA A 50 25.17 -33.17 -5.04
N TYR A 51 23.92 -33.46 -5.43
CA TYR A 51 22.86 -32.47 -5.49
C TYR A 51 22.54 -31.86 -4.11
N TYR A 52 22.41 -32.68 -3.06
CA TYR A 52 22.15 -32.21 -1.71
C TYR A 52 23.32 -31.40 -1.11
N CYS A 53 24.57 -31.74 -1.44
CA CYS A 53 25.71 -30.92 -1.07
C CYS A 53 25.65 -29.54 -1.76
N VAL A 54 25.36 -29.52 -3.07
CA VAL A 54 25.25 -28.27 -3.83
C VAL A 54 24.12 -27.40 -3.27
N ILE A 55 22.94 -27.95 -3.04
CA ILE A 55 21.78 -27.18 -2.58
C ILE A 55 22.00 -26.67 -1.14
N PHE A 56 22.67 -27.44 -0.28
CA PHE A 56 23.05 -27.05 1.08
C PHE A 56 24.03 -25.87 1.08
N VAL A 57 25.13 -25.99 0.33
CA VAL A 57 26.13 -24.92 0.18
C VAL A 57 25.49 -23.68 -0.44
N TRP A 58 24.68 -23.86 -1.49
CA TRP A 58 23.96 -22.77 -2.14
C TRP A 58 23.04 -22.05 -1.17
N THR A 59 22.23 -22.78 -0.39
CA THR A 59 21.29 -22.16 0.55
C THR A 59 22.04 -21.39 1.62
N LEU A 60 23.09 -21.95 2.23
CA LEU A 60 23.92 -21.24 3.21
C LEU A 60 24.58 -19.99 2.63
N ALA A 61 25.16 -20.08 1.43
CA ALA A 61 25.81 -18.96 0.75
C ALA A 61 24.82 -17.84 0.39
N THR A 62 23.53 -18.15 0.27
CA THR A 62 22.52 -17.23 -0.22
C THR A 62 21.62 -16.67 0.87
N LEU A 63 21.70 -17.18 2.11
CA LEU A 63 21.02 -16.60 3.28
C LEU A 63 21.21 -15.09 3.42
N PRO A 64 22.43 -14.52 3.29
CA PRO A 64 22.62 -13.07 3.43
C PRO A 64 21.99 -12.29 2.27
N ARG A 65 21.91 -12.91 1.07
CA ARG A 65 21.33 -12.29 -0.13
C ARG A 65 19.82 -12.36 -0.17
N VAL A 66 19.21 -13.38 0.43
CA VAL A 66 17.75 -13.54 0.53
C VAL A 66 17.18 -12.75 1.71
N ALA A 67 18.02 -12.30 2.67
CA ALA A 67 17.60 -11.49 3.81
C ALA A 67 17.17 -10.03 3.47
N GLY A 68 17.28 -9.60 2.22
CA GLY A 68 16.88 -8.26 1.82
C GLY A 68 16.57 -8.12 0.32
N ALA A 69 15.57 -7.29 0.01
CA ALA A 69 15.16 -7.00 -1.36
C ALA A 69 16.30 -6.44 -2.23
N ALA A 70 17.19 -5.62 -1.64
CA ALA A 70 18.29 -4.96 -2.33
C ALA A 70 19.43 -5.90 -2.73
N SER A 71 19.67 -6.97 -1.96
CA SER A 71 20.73 -7.94 -2.22
C SER A 71 20.29 -9.09 -3.14
N CYS A 72 18.99 -9.22 -3.37
CA CYS A 72 18.41 -10.23 -4.23
C CYS A 72 18.45 -9.75 -5.69
N THR A 73 19.47 -10.12 -6.48
CA THR A 73 19.64 -9.68 -7.89
C THR A 73 18.88 -10.57 -8.88
N ARG A 74 18.51 -10.06 -10.08
CA ARG A 74 17.81 -10.88 -11.10
C ARG A 74 18.58 -12.15 -11.51
N PRO A 75 19.91 -12.10 -11.74
CA PRO A 75 20.66 -13.32 -12.06
C PRO A 75 20.68 -14.32 -10.91
N PHE A 76 20.65 -13.85 -9.66
CA PHE A 76 20.56 -14.75 -8.51
C PHE A 76 19.26 -15.57 -8.52
N LEU A 77 18.11 -14.93 -8.75
CA LEU A 77 16.84 -15.66 -8.84
C LEU A 77 16.81 -16.65 -10.01
N ALA A 78 17.38 -16.27 -11.16
CA ALA A 78 17.48 -17.17 -12.31
C ALA A 78 18.35 -18.40 -12.01
N ALA A 79 19.49 -18.21 -11.35
CA ALA A 79 20.34 -19.32 -10.90
C ALA A 79 19.63 -20.20 -9.87
N ASP A 80 18.86 -19.60 -8.97
CA ASP A 80 18.09 -20.31 -7.94
C ASP A 80 17.00 -21.22 -8.53
N LEU A 81 16.22 -20.67 -9.47
CA LEU A 81 15.22 -21.43 -10.22
C LEU A 81 15.86 -22.47 -11.13
N GLY A 82 17.01 -22.14 -11.73
CA GLY A 82 17.80 -23.10 -12.50
C GLY A 82 18.22 -24.30 -11.66
N LEU A 83 18.63 -24.09 -10.41
CA LEU A 83 18.98 -25.16 -9.49
C LEU A 83 17.76 -26.02 -9.13
N ALA A 84 16.60 -25.39 -8.90
CA ALA A 84 15.34 -26.09 -8.66
C ALA A 84 14.94 -26.97 -9.85
N VAL A 85 14.96 -26.42 -11.07
CA VAL A 85 14.62 -27.13 -12.32
C VAL A 85 15.63 -28.24 -12.60
N CYS A 86 16.92 -27.98 -12.43
CA CYS A 86 17.98 -28.97 -12.59
C CYS A 86 17.77 -30.15 -11.63
N GLY A 87 17.46 -29.89 -10.37
CA GLY A 87 17.18 -30.95 -9.40
C GLY A 87 15.94 -31.78 -9.73
N ILE A 88 14.88 -31.16 -10.26
CA ILE A 88 13.71 -31.88 -10.79
C ILE A 88 14.16 -32.81 -11.92
N LEU A 89 14.84 -32.28 -12.94
CA LEU A 89 15.28 -33.07 -14.11
C LEU A 89 16.35 -34.12 -13.78
N LEU A 90 17.06 -33.97 -12.66
CA LEU A 90 18.04 -34.94 -12.16
C LEU A 90 17.39 -36.07 -11.34
N THR A 91 16.15 -35.88 -10.87
CA THR A 91 15.37 -36.88 -10.12
C THR A 91 15.28 -38.24 -10.83
N PRO A 92 14.95 -38.35 -12.14
CA PRO A 92 14.85 -39.64 -12.83
C PRO A 92 16.19 -40.34 -13.04
N VAL A 93 17.30 -39.62 -12.91
CA VAL A 93 18.66 -40.20 -13.00
C VAL A 93 19.10 -40.78 -11.64
N ALA A 94 18.61 -40.20 -10.55
CA ALA A 94 18.97 -40.56 -9.19
C ALA A 94 18.02 -41.58 -8.55
N ASP A 95 16.71 -41.46 -8.81
CA ASP A 95 15.66 -42.27 -8.20
C ASP A 95 15.16 -43.39 -9.12
N ALA A 96 14.57 -44.43 -8.52
CA ALA A 96 14.01 -45.53 -9.28
C ALA A 96 12.72 -45.11 -10.01
N PRO A 97 12.52 -45.49 -11.29
CA PRO A 97 11.31 -45.13 -12.05
C PRO A 97 10.00 -45.54 -11.36
N ALA A 98 10.03 -46.60 -10.55
CA ALA A 98 8.89 -47.07 -9.78
C ALA A 98 8.42 -46.09 -8.68
N ARG A 99 9.33 -45.33 -8.05
CA ARG A 99 8.96 -44.31 -7.04
C ARG A 99 8.37 -43.07 -7.69
N ILE A 100 8.85 -42.71 -8.87
CA ILE A 100 8.33 -41.59 -9.67
C ILE A 100 6.91 -41.92 -10.15
N ALA A 101 6.70 -43.15 -10.64
CA ALA A 101 5.38 -43.65 -11.01
C ALA A 101 4.41 -43.66 -9.81
N ALA A 102 4.89 -44.04 -8.62
CA ALA A 102 4.12 -44.03 -7.37
C ALA A 102 3.83 -42.61 -6.80
N GLY A 103 4.29 -41.54 -7.46
CA GLY A 103 4.06 -40.16 -7.02
C GLY A 103 4.97 -39.70 -5.89
N GLY A 104 6.18 -40.28 -5.80
CA GLY A 104 7.19 -39.85 -4.84
C GLY A 104 7.61 -38.38 -5.03
N PRO A 105 8.03 -37.70 -3.94
CA PRO A 105 8.51 -36.34 -4.04
C PRO A 105 9.81 -36.27 -4.86
N THR A 106 9.96 -35.24 -5.69
CA THR A 106 11.20 -34.96 -6.45
C THR A 106 12.37 -34.63 -5.51
N LEU A 107 13.61 -34.74 -5.99
CA LEU A 107 14.82 -34.49 -5.18
C LEU A 107 14.79 -33.15 -4.41
N PRO A 108 14.41 -32.01 -5.02
CA PRO A 108 14.34 -30.74 -4.29
C PRO A 108 13.07 -30.64 -3.44
N SER A 109 12.03 -31.44 -3.74
CA SER A 109 10.77 -31.48 -3.01
C SER A 109 10.17 -30.06 -2.84
N ILE A 110 9.78 -29.72 -1.62
CA ILE A 110 9.17 -28.45 -1.23
C ILE A 110 10.15 -27.27 -1.38
N TRP A 111 11.47 -27.48 -1.44
CA TRP A 111 12.45 -26.39 -1.60
C TRP A 111 12.23 -25.58 -2.89
N THR A 112 11.70 -26.21 -3.95
CA THR A 112 11.37 -25.54 -5.22
C THR A 112 10.38 -24.39 -5.06
N ALA A 113 9.42 -24.51 -4.14
CA ALA A 113 8.48 -23.44 -3.86
C ALA A 113 9.17 -22.20 -3.27
N GLY A 114 10.31 -22.36 -2.59
CA GLY A 114 11.11 -21.24 -2.10
C GLY A 114 11.64 -20.36 -3.23
N SER A 115 12.06 -20.97 -4.34
CA SER A 115 12.51 -20.26 -5.54
C SER A 115 11.35 -19.49 -6.19
N VAL A 116 10.16 -20.09 -6.27
CA VAL A 116 8.95 -19.42 -6.80
C VAL A 116 8.53 -18.26 -5.92
N LEU A 117 8.51 -18.47 -4.60
CA LEU A 117 8.18 -17.42 -3.63
C LEU A 117 9.16 -16.25 -3.78
N ALA A 118 10.46 -16.50 -3.97
CA ALA A 118 11.44 -15.43 -4.22
C ALA A 118 11.07 -14.59 -5.47
N PHE A 119 10.62 -15.22 -6.55
CA PHE A 119 10.13 -14.52 -7.75
C PHE A 119 8.84 -13.74 -7.48
N ALA A 120 7.90 -14.32 -6.73
CA ALA A 120 6.66 -13.66 -6.33
C ALA A 120 6.92 -12.42 -5.47
N LEU A 121 7.80 -12.56 -4.48
CA LEU A 121 8.22 -11.50 -3.56
C LEU A 121 8.94 -10.38 -4.28
N LYS A 122 9.76 -10.69 -5.28
CA LYS A 122 10.51 -9.66 -6.00
C LYS A 122 9.70 -9.00 -7.11
N GLY A 123 9.10 -9.79 -7.98
CA GLY A 123 8.50 -9.33 -9.22
C GLY A 123 6.97 -9.31 -9.23
N GLY A 124 6.31 -9.82 -8.19
CA GLY A 124 4.86 -9.92 -8.15
C GLY A 124 4.31 -11.11 -8.94
N TRP A 125 3.03 -11.05 -9.31
CA TRP A 125 2.29 -12.22 -9.83
C TRP A 125 2.79 -12.68 -11.20
N ARG A 126 3.20 -11.74 -12.08
CA ARG A 126 3.71 -12.08 -13.43
C ARG A 126 4.98 -12.91 -13.37
N TRP A 127 5.88 -12.56 -12.45
CA TRP A 127 7.13 -13.27 -12.25
C TRP A 127 6.92 -14.59 -11.51
N ALA A 128 5.98 -14.62 -10.56
CA ALA A 128 5.54 -15.86 -9.92
C ALA A 128 4.99 -16.86 -10.95
N ALA A 129 4.11 -16.41 -11.85
CA ALA A 129 3.53 -17.22 -12.92
C ALA A 129 4.62 -17.81 -13.83
N ALA A 130 5.59 -16.99 -14.26
CA ALA A 130 6.69 -17.46 -15.10
C ALA A 130 7.54 -18.55 -14.40
N ALA A 131 7.89 -18.33 -13.12
CA ALA A 131 8.69 -19.26 -12.35
C ALA A 131 7.93 -20.58 -12.07
N SER A 132 6.65 -20.49 -11.71
CA SER A 132 5.83 -21.67 -11.45
C SER A 132 5.51 -22.44 -12.74
N THR A 133 5.36 -21.77 -13.89
CA THR A 133 5.26 -22.46 -15.19
C THR A 133 6.54 -23.23 -15.52
N ALA A 134 7.72 -22.67 -15.25
CA ALA A 134 8.98 -23.39 -15.49
C ALA A 134 9.07 -24.68 -14.65
N ILE A 135 8.66 -24.61 -13.38
CA ILE A 135 8.60 -25.78 -12.50
C ILE A 135 7.52 -26.77 -12.94
N ALA A 136 6.35 -26.27 -13.37
CA ALA A 136 5.27 -27.09 -13.91
C ALA A 136 5.75 -27.93 -15.10
N VAL A 137 6.42 -27.29 -16.07
CA VAL A 137 7.00 -27.96 -17.23
C VAL A 137 8.06 -28.97 -16.81
N ALA A 138 8.96 -28.60 -15.89
CA ALA A 138 10.00 -29.51 -15.41
C ALA A 138 9.41 -30.77 -14.74
N ASN A 139 8.37 -30.63 -13.92
CA ASN A 139 7.68 -31.78 -13.30
C ASN A 139 6.96 -32.65 -14.33
N LEU A 140 6.37 -32.04 -15.37
CA LEU A 140 5.69 -32.80 -16.40
C LEU A 140 6.68 -33.59 -17.28
N VAL A 141 7.82 -32.99 -17.59
CA VAL A 141 8.93 -33.65 -18.32
C VAL A 141 9.53 -34.77 -17.48
N GLU A 142 9.71 -34.55 -16.18
CA GLU A 142 10.25 -35.58 -15.27
C GLU A 142 9.34 -36.81 -15.19
N ARG A 143 8.02 -36.59 -15.11
CA ARG A 143 7.06 -37.68 -14.97
C ARG A 143 6.72 -38.38 -16.29
N GLY A 144 6.91 -37.72 -17.43
CA GLY A 144 6.71 -38.28 -18.77
C GLY A 144 5.25 -38.53 -19.19
N ASP A 145 4.31 -38.59 -18.24
CA ASP A 145 2.87 -38.74 -18.46
C ASP A 145 2.08 -37.74 -17.58
N PRO A 146 1.05 -37.04 -18.11
CA PRO A 146 0.19 -36.14 -17.35
C PRO A 146 -0.76 -36.89 -16.39
N ALA A 147 -0.20 -37.62 -15.44
CA ALA A 147 -0.98 -38.24 -14.36
C ALA A 147 -1.73 -37.17 -13.56
N ARG A 148 -3.00 -37.45 -13.23
CA ARG A 148 -3.93 -36.51 -12.58
C ARG A 148 -3.36 -35.87 -11.31
N ASP A 149 -2.63 -36.64 -10.50
CA ASP A 149 -2.07 -36.16 -9.23
C ASP A 149 -0.94 -35.14 -9.43
N THR A 150 -0.08 -35.31 -10.45
CA THR A 150 0.97 -34.33 -10.74
C THR A 150 0.39 -33.08 -11.36
N VAL A 151 -0.59 -33.20 -12.25
CA VAL A 151 -1.30 -32.03 -12.80
C VAL A 151 -1.97 -31.24 -11.67
N HIS A 152 -2.65 -31.92 -10.74
CA HIS A 152 -3.28 -31.26 -9.60
C HIS A 152 -2.26 -30.55 -8.70
N ASN A 153 -1.17 -31.22 -8.31
CA ASN A 153 -0.13 -30.62 -7.46
C ASN A 153 0.55 -29.42 -8.16
N VAL A 154 0.85 -29.56 -9.45
CA VAL A 154 1.41 -28.47 -10.25
C VAL A 154 0.46 -27.28 -10.30
N ILE A 155 -0.82 -27.50 -10.55
CA ILE A 155 -1.83 -26.44 -10.56
C ILE A 155 -1.95 -25.77 -9.18
N LEU A 156 -1.93 -26.53 -8.08
CA LEU A 156 -1.97 -25.97 -6.73
C LEU A 156 -0.81 -25.01 -6.48
N VAL A 157 0.42 -25.44 -6.79
CA VAL A 157 1.61 -24.58 -6.65
C VAL A 157 1.51 -23.37 -7.58
N TRP A 158 1.02 -23.57 -8.81
CA TRP A 158 0.86 -22.51 -9.80
C TRP A 158 -0.10 -21.43 -9.30
N VAL A 159 -1.31 -21.81 -8.90
CA VAL A 159 -2.35 -20.89 -8.38
C VAL A 159 -1.88 -20.22 -7.07
N ALA A 160 -1.34 -20.99 -6.12
CA ALA A 160 -0.86 -20.44 -4.86
C ALA A 160 0.25 -19.40 -5.06
N SER A 161 1.19 -19.66 -5.98
CA SER A 161 2.27 -18.73 -6.27
C SER A 161 1.79 -17.40 -6.86
N ILE A 162 0.82 -17.48 -7.79
CA ILE A 162 0.22 -16.30 -8.42
C ILE A 162 -0.56 -15.49 -7.37
N ALA A 163 -1.34 -16.17 -6.53
CA ALA A 163 -2.09 -15.53 -5.45
C ALA A 163 -1.17 -14.80 -4.46
N ILE A 164 -0.08 -15.45 -4.02
CA ILE A 164 0.92 -14.81 -3.15
C ILE A 164 1.56 -13.61 -3.85
N GLY A 165 1.93 -13.75 -5.13
CA GLY A 165 2.47 -12.64 -5.92
C GLY A 165 1.51 -11.45 -6.03
N TYR A 166 0.22 -11.71 -6.18
CA TYR A 166 -0.83 -10.68 -6.20
C TYR A 166 -0.97 -9.98 -4.85
N VAL A 167 -1.03 -10.74 -3.75
CA VAL A 167 -1.08 -10.18 -2.38
C VAL A 167 0.12 -9.28 -2.11
N VAL A 168 1.33 -9.67 -2.56
CA VAL A 168 2.53 -8.84 -2.44
C VAL A 168 2.40 -7.54 -3.24
N GLU A 169 1.85 -7.57 -4.45
CA GLU A 169 1.61 -6.35 -5.25
C GLU A 169 0.59 -5.41 -4.58
N VAL A 170 -0.51 -5.95 -4.06
CA VAL A 170 -1.52 -5.19 -3.33
C VAL A 170 -0.93 -4.57 -2.06
N ALA A 171 -0.14 -5.34 -1.30
CA ALA A 171 0.54 -4.83 -0.11
C ALA A 171 1.48 -3.65 -0.46
N ARG A 172 2.27 -3.77 -1.53
CA ARG A 172 3.15 -2.71 -2.02
C ARG A 172 2.39 -1.46 -2.46
N ALA A 173 1.24 -1.63 -3.12
CA ALA A 173 0.40 -0.51 -3.53
C ALA A 173 -0.14 0.24 -2.30
N SER A 174 -0.64 -0.50 -1.31
CA SER A 174 -1.14 0.04 -0.04
C SER A 174 -0.06 0.84 0.72
N GLU A 175 1.17 0.32 0.80
CA GLU A 175 2.29 1.03 1.44
C GLU A 175 2.60 2.37 0.78
N ARG A 176 2.62 2.42 -0.56
CA ARG A 176 2.92 3.67 -1.29
C ARG A 176 1.86 4.73 -1.07
N THR A 177 0.60 4.34 -0.93
CA THR A 177 -0.50 5.26 -0.67
C THR A 177 -0.46 5.74 0.78
N LEU A 178 -0.21 4.86 1.74
CA LEU A 178 -0.05 5.23 3.14
C LEU A 178 1.14 6.17 3.36
N ALA A 179 2.29 5.88 2.74
CA ALA A 179 3.47 6.73 2.84
C ALA A 179 3.20 8.15 2.31
N ARG A 180 2.50 8.28 1.17
CA ARG A 180 2.09 9.57 0.61
C ARG A 180 1.13 10.31 1.53
N ALA A 181 0.15 9.63 2.11
CA ALA A 181 -0.79 10.23 3.05
C ALA A 181 -0.07 10.77 4.31
N LEU A 182 0.87 10.00 4.86
CA LEU A 182 1.67 10.43 6.02
C LEU A 182 2.60 11.62 5.69
N GLU A 183 3.17 11.66 4.49
CA GLU A 183 3.96 12.81 4.02
C GLU A 183 3.10 14.08 3.90
N ILE A 184 1.87 13.96 3.38
CA ILE A 184 0.91 15.07 3.30
C ILE A 184 0.46 15.52 4.70
N GLU A 185 0.18 14.60 5.61
CA GLU A 185 -0.19 14.92 7.00
C GLU A 185 0.96 15.65 7.71
N ALA A 186 2.20 15.21 7.53
CA ALA A 186 3.38 15.88 8.08
C ALA A 186 3.55 17.30 7.53
N ALA A 187 3.42 17.49 6.21
CA ALA A 187 3.52 18.80 5.58
C ALA A 187 2.38 19.74 6.02
N THR A 188 1.18 19.21 6.24
CA THR A 188 0.02 20.00 6.70
C THR A 188 0.21 20.45 8.16
N ARG A 189 0.67 19.55 9.04
CA ARG A 189 1.03 19.91 10.43
C ARG A 189 2.13 20.97 10.49
N GLU A 190 3.12 20.89 9.61
CA GLU A 190 4.19 21.89 9.56
C GLU A 190 3.66 23.27 9.12
N ARG A 191 2.78 23.30 8.11
CA ARG A 191 2.10 24.54 7.68
C ARG A 191 1.25 25.15 8.77
N GLU A 192 0.47 24.35 9.50
CA GLU A 192 -0.35 24.84 10.62
C GLU A 192 0.51 25.43 11.74
N ARG A 193 1.65 24.79 12.04
CA ARG A 193 2.60 25.30 13.04
C ARG A 193 3.19 26.64 12.60
N LEU A 194 3.65 26.74 11.36
CA LEU A 194 4.22 27.97 10.81
C LEU A 194 3.17 29.08 10.76
N ALA A 195 1.95 28.76 10.35
CA ALA A 195 0.85 29.72 10.36
C ALA A 195 0.63 30.23 11.79
N ARG A 196 0.48 29.36 12.79
CA ARG A 196 0.25 29.78 14.18
C ARG A 196 1.37 30.69 14.71
N ASP A 197 2.62 30.34 14.45
CA ASP A 197 3.79 31.14 14.86
C ASP A 197 3.79 32.53 14.20
N ILE A 198 3.50 32.62 12.90
CA ILE A 198 3.38 33.90 12.18
C ILE A 198 2.24 34.74 12.77
N HIS A 199 1.05 34.16 12.97
CA HIS A 199 -0.09 34.90 13.52
C HIS A 199 0.18 35.40 14.94
N ASP A 200 0.74 34.57 15.82
CA ASP A 200 1.07 34.95 17.20
C ASP A 200 2.13 36.06 17.23
N SER A 201 3.16 35.98 16.38
CA SER A 201 4.20 37.01 16.29
C SER A 201 3.64 38.37 15.85
N VAL A 202 2.72 38.39 14.88
CA VAL A 202 2.06 39.62 14.41
C VAL A 202 1.17 40.20 15.50
N LEU A 203 0.36 39.37 16.15
CA LEU A 203 -0.48 39.80 17.28
C LEU A 203 0.38 40.35 18.43
N GLN A 204 1.52 39.74 18.72
CA GLN A 204 2.46 40.21 19.75
C GLN A 204 3.05 41.59 19.43
N VAL A 205 3.41 41.84 18.17
CA VAL A 205 3.93 43.15 17.73
C VAL A 205 2.83 44.22 17.79
N LEU A 206 1.61 43.93 17.33
CA LEU A 206 0.49 44.87 17.39
C LEU A 206 0.15 45.26 18.83
N ALA A 207 0.06 44.28 19.74
CA ALA A 207 -0.18 44.52 21.16
C ALA A 207 0.96 45.35 21.80
N MET A 208 2.22 45.12 21.38
CA MET A 208 3.35 45.93 21.84
C MET A 208 3.26 47.37 21.36
N VAL A 209 2.90 47.60 20.09
CA VAL A 209 2.70 48.94 19.51
C VAL A 209 1.56 49.67 20.21
N GLN A 210 0.42 49.01 20.44
CA GLN A 210 -0.71 49.57 21.18
C GLN A 210 -0.29 50.03 22.58
N ARG A 211 0.40 49.17 23.35
CA ARG A 211 0.85 49.49 24.71
C ARG A 211 1.87 50.63 24.73
N ARG A 212 2.83 50.63 23.80
CA ARG A 212 3.89 51.65 23.75
C ARG A 212 3.34 53.00 23.28
N GLY A 213 2.42 53.00 22.30
CA GLY A 213 1.76 54.20 21.79
C GLY A 213 0.93 54.92 22.86
N ALA A 214 0.20 54.16 23.69
CA ALA A 214 -0.55 54.70 24.82
C ALA A 214 0.34 55.36 25.89
N VAL A 215 1.56 54.86 26.08
CA VAL A 215 2.53 55.40 27.07
C VAL A 215 3.22 56.68 26.58
N ILE A 216 3.54 56.76 25.28
CA ILE A 216 4.26 57.91 24.70
C ILE A 216 3.33 59.13 24.53
N GLY A 217 2.05 58.91 24.16
CA GLY A 217 1.07 59.98 23.96
C GLY A 217 1.22 60.73 22.62
N GLY A 218 0.33 61.70 22.37
CA GLY A 218 0.32 62.49 21.12
C GLY A 218 -0.08 61.68 19.88
N GLU A 219 0.53 61.95 18.73
CA GLU A 219 0.29 61.21 17.48
C GLU A 219 0.58 59.70 17.61
N ALA A 220 1.49 59.30 18.51
CA ALA A 220 1.80 57.90 18.78
C ALA A 220 0.65 57.16 19.48
N ALA A 221 -0.23 57.86 20.21
CA ALA A 221 -1.41 57.26 20.81
C ALA A 221 -2.47 56.90 19.76
N GLU A 222 -2.63 57.73 18.72
CA GLU A 222 -3.52 57.48 17.60
C GLU A 222 -3.06 56.24 16.80
N LEU A 223 -1.75 56.13 16.55
CA LEU A 223 -1.16 54.93 15.93
C LEU A 223 -1.34 53.68 16.78
N GLY A 224 -1.24 53.79 18.10
CA GLY A 224 -1.51 52.69 19.03
C GLY A 224 -2.96 52.23 19.00
N ARG A 225 -3.92 53.16 18.87
CA ARG A 225 -5.36 52.84 18.73
C ARG A 225 -5.64 52.07 17.44
N LEU A 226 -5.10 52.55 16.31
CA LEU A 226 -5.25 51.88 15.01
C LEU A 226 -4.62 50.47 15.02
N ALA A 227 -3.48 50.29 15.68
CA ALA A 227 -2.86 48.97 15.84
C ALA A 227 -3.75 48.00 16.63
N GLY A 228 -4.44 48.48 17.68
CA GLY A 228 -5.40 47.69 18.44
C GLY A 228 -6.63 47.28 17.63
N GLU A 229 -7.14 48.16 16.77
CA GLU A 229 -8.25 47.84 15.86
C GLU A 229 -7.86 46.76 14.84
N GLN A 230 -6.62 46.82 14.31
CA GLN A 230 -6.09 45.78 13.43
C GLN A 230 -5.88 44.44 14.14
N GLU A 231 -5.45 44.44 15.41
CA GLU A 231 -5.34 43.20 16.21
C GLU A 231 -6.71 42.53 16.37
N VAL A 232 -7.74 43.31 16.71
CA VAL A 232 -9.12 42.81 16.86
C VAL A 232 -9.64 42.28 15.52
N ALA A 233 -9.47 43.03 14.43
CA ALA A 233 -9.89 42.60 13.10
C ALA A 233 -9.20 41.28 12.67
N LEU A 234 -7.91 41.14 12.94
CA LEU A 234 -7.15 39.93 12.63
C LEU A 234 -7.60 38.73 13.48
N ARG A 235 -7.84 38.91 14.78
CA ARG A 235 -8.39 37.82 15.64
C ARG A 235 -9.75 37.35 15.15
N THR A 236 -10.62 38.27 14.75
CA THR A 236 -11.93 37.92 14.18
C THR A 236 -11.78 37.14 12.87
N LEU A 237 -10.85 37.54 11.99
CA LEU A 237 -10.60 36.86 10.73
C LEU A 237 -10.00 35.45 10.90
N VAL A 238 -9.06 35.28 11.83
CA VAL A 238 -8.44 33.98 12.14
C VAL A 238 -9.43 33.03 12.83
N SER A 239 -10.29 33.55 13.72
CA SER A 239 -11.28 32.75 14.46
C SER A 239 -12.50 32.39 13.60
N GLY A 240 -12.88 33.25 12.64
CA GLY A 240 -13.99 33.02 11.72
C GLY A 240 -13.67 32.12 10.52
N GLY A 241 -12.38 31.83 10.27
CA GLY A 241 -11.90 31.12 9.08
C GLY A 241 -11.69 29.61 9.19
N LEU A 242 -12.22 28.95 10.23
CA LEU A 242 -12.10 27.48 10.41
C LEU A 242 -13.41 26.72 10.14
N VAL A 243 -14.23 27.17 9.20
CA VAL A 243 -15.18 26.25 8.55
C VAL A 243 -14.37 25.45 7.52
N PRO A 244 -14.16 24.13 7.70
CA PRO A 244 -13.40 23.36 6.73
C PRO A 244 -14.18 23.35 5.41
N VAL A 245 -13.72 24.11 4.42
CA VAL A 245 -14.11 23.86 3.05
C VAL A 245 -13.51 22.51 2.69
N SER A 246 -14.35 21.48 2.70
CA SER A 246 -14.03 20.13 2.24
C SER A 246 -13.52 20.23 0.80
N ARG A 247 -12.19 20.27 0.63
CA ARG A 247 -11.57 20.18 -0.69
C ARG A 247 -11.54 18.70 -1.06
N ILE A 248 -12.60 18.26 -1.73
CA ILE A 248 -12.62 16.98 -2.42
C ILE A 248 -11.66 17.11 -3.62
N SER A 249 -10.57 16.34 -3.57
CA SER A 249 -9.64 16.15 -4.68
C SER A 249 -10.15 14.98 -5.53
N THR A 250 -10.73 15.27 -6.68
CA THR A 250 -11.02 14.27 -7.72
C THR A 250 -9.79 14.14 -8.64
N ASP A 251 -8.94 13.16 -8.35
CA ASP A 251 -8.02 12.60 -9.35
C ASP A 251 -8.52 11.20 -9.72
N ALA A 252 -8.94 11.05 -10.97
CA ALA A 252 -9.70 9.92 -11.48
C ALA A 252 -8.78 8.79 -11.96
N ALA A 253 -8.22 8.02 -11.03
CA ALA A 253 -7.48 6.80 -11.36
C ALA A 253 -7.64 5.59 -10.43
N ASP A 254 -8.34 5.68 -9.29
CA ASP A 254 -8.64 4.49 -8.46
C ASP A 254 -10.06 4.57 -7.90
N GLY A 255 -10.85 3.53 -8.17
CA GLY A 255 -12.31 3.54 -8.03
C GLY A 255 -12.86 3.55 -6.60
N ALA A 256 -13.85 4.41 -6.38
CA ALA A 256 -15.02 4.19 -5.52
C ALA A 256 -16.08 5.24 -5.88
N LEU A 257 -17.20 4.82 -6.46
CA LEU A 257 -18.32 5.70 -6.80
C LEU A 257 -19.26 5.85 -5.59
N VAL A 258 -19.49 7.08 -5.14
CA VAL A 258 -20.76 7.47 -4.50
C VAL A 258 -21.17 8.81 -5.09
N GLN A 259 -22.35 8.78 -5.71
CA GLN A 259 -23.00 9.91 -6.37
C GLN A 259 -23.63 10.82 -5.32
N LEU A 260 -23.24 12.09 -5.30
CA LEU A 260 -24.02 13.16 -4.69
C LEU A 260 -24.59 14.01 -5.83
N VAL A 261 -25.91 14.09 -5.87
CA VAL A 261 -26.69 14.94 -6.76
C VAL A 261 -26.54 16.37 -6.26
N ASP A 262 -26.08 17.28 -7.12
CA ASP A 262 -26.17 18.72 -6.88
C ASP A 262 -27.32 19.28 -7.72
N GLU A 263 -28.41 19.66 -7.06
CA GLU A 263 -29.62 20.28 -7.64
C GLU A 263 -29.41 21.77 -7.96
N HIS A 264 -28.30 22.17 -8.56
CA HIS A 264 -28.04 23.59 -8.80
C HIS A 264 -27.57 24.01 -10.20
N ASP A 265 -27.84 23.20 -11.23
CA ASP A 265 -27.49 23.59 -12.61
C ASP A 265 -28.62 23.51 -13.65
N GLU A 266 -29.89 23.50 -13.23
CA GLU A 266 -31.02 23.70 -14.17
C GLU A 266 -31.52 25.15 -14.27
N ARG A 267 -31.07 26.07 -13.40
CA ARG A 267 -31.59 27.46 -13.40
C ARG A 267 -30.87 28.44 -14.33
N ALA A 268 -29.79 28.04 -15.01
CA ALA A 268 -29.03 28.95 -15.88
C ALA A 268 -29.22 28.71 -17.39
N ARG A 269 -30.09 27.78 -17.81
CA ARG A 269 -30.34 27.50 -19.25
C ARG A 269 -31.80 27.55 -19.69
N HIS A 270 -32.69 28.14 -18.89
CA HIS A 270 -34.11 28.21 -19.25
C HIS A 270 -34.69 29.61 -19.45
N ASP A 271 -33.85 30.65 -19.53
CA ASP A 271 -34.29 32.04 -19.74
C ASP A 271 -34.28 32.51 -21.21
N GLU A 272 -34.11 31.61 -22.20
CA GLU A 272 -34.17 31.99 -23.63
C GLU A 272 -35.18 31.23 -24.50
N ARG A 273 -36.19 30.58 -23.92
CA ARG A 273 -37.28 30.05 -24.76
C ARG A 273 -38.65 30.08 -24.10
N SER A 274 -39.20 31.28 -23.99
CA SER A 274 -40.64 31.48 -23.98
C SER A 274 -41.23 30.88 -25.26
N GLY A 275 -42.10 29.88 -25.14
CA GLY A 275 -42.76 29.28 -26.30
C GLY A 275 -43.61 28.05 -26.02
N HIS A 276 -44.74 28.26 -25.31
CA HIS A 276 -46.01 27.55 -25.48
C HIS A 276 -46.12 26.06 -25.08
N GLY A 277 -47.01 25.79 -24.11
CA GLY A 277 -47.89 24.60 -24.17
C GLY A 277 -47.91 23.68 -22.95
N GLY A 278 -48.87 23.91 -22.04
CA GLY A 278 -49.76 22.88 -21.50
C GLY A 278 -49.27 21.93 -20.40
N GLY A 279 -50.01 21.91 -19.29
CA GLY A 279 -50.37 20.65 -18.62
C GLY A 279 -49.96 20.48 -17.15
N ASP A 280 -50.89 20.84 -16.27
CA ASP A 280 -51.40 20.01 -15.16
C ASP A 280 -50.43 19.59 -14.01
N ARG A 281 -50.64 20.21 -12.83
CA ARG A 281 -51.00 19.59 -11.52
C ARG A 281 -50.34 20.26 -10.32
N LEU A 282 -51.21 20.57 -9.35
CA LEU A 282 -50.89 20.98 -7.99
C LEU A 282 -50.21 19.81 -7.26
N ASP A 283 -49.03 20.05 -6.68
CA ASP A 283 -48.56 19.35 -5.48
C ASP A 283 -48.00 20.41 -4.52
N GLY A 284 -48.88 20.87 -3.63
CA GLY A 284 -48.63 21.95 -2.67
C GLY A 284 -48.48 21.47 -1.24
N ASP A 285 -47.79 20.35 -0.97
CA ASP A 285 -47.69 19.84 0.41
C ASP A 285 -46.38 19.10 0.76
N ALA A 286 -45.23 19.63 0.32
CA ALA A 286 -43.94 19.22 0.88
C ALA A 286 -43.53 20.21 1.99
N PRO A 287 -43.14 19.76 3.21
CA PRO A 287 -42.76 20.65 4.29
C PRO A 287 -41.49 21.43 3.92
N VAL A 288 -41.65 22.74 3.72
CA VAL A 288 -40.55 23.66 3.40
C VAL A 288 -39.80 24.00 4.69
N ASP A 289 -38.48 23.80 4.69
CA ASP A 289 -37.65 24.16 5.83
C ASP A 289 -37.48 25.68 5.92
N LEU A 290 -38.26 26.29 6.81
CA LEU A 290 -38.26 27.72 7.10
C LEU A 290 -36.88 28.23 7.55
N ARG A 291 -35.99 27.34 8.04
CA ARG A 291 -34.64 27.69 8.48
C ARG A 291 -33.79 28.18 7.31
N ALA A 292 -33.82 27.46 6.20
CA ALA A 292 -33.06 27.79 5.01
C ALA A 292 -33.51 29.14 4.41
N LEU A 293 -34.79 29.47 4.56
CA LEU A 293 -35.37 30.73 4.07
C LEU A 293 -35.07 31.93 4.98
N LEU A 294 -34.95 31.72 6.30
CA LEU A 294 -34.76 32.81 7.27
C LEU A 294 -33.29 33.06 7.66
N ALA A 295 -32.39 32.09 7.46
CA ALA A 295 -30.96 32.23 7.75
C ALA A 295 -30.27 33.45 7.09
N PRO A 296 -30.60 33.86 5.84
CA PRO A 296 -29.99 35.04 5.20
C PRO A 296 -30.37 36.37 5.86
N TYR A 297 -31.43 36.40 6.68
CA TYR A 297 -31.93 37.61 7.33
C TYR A 297 -31.46 37.76 8.79
N ALA A 298 -30.66 36.82 9.30
CA ALA A 298 -30.05 36.93 10.62
C ALA A 298 -28.87 37.92 10.59
N GLY A 299 -28.84 38.85 11.55
CA GLY A 299 -27.86 39.94 11.57
C GLY A 299 -27.84 40.67 12.91
N SER A 300 -27.14 41.81 12.98
CA SER A 300 -26.85 42.51 14.25
C SER A 300 -28.08 42.98 15.05
N ARG A 301 -29.28 42.94 14.46
CA ARG A 301 -30.56 43.29 15.11
C ARG A 301 -31.58 42.15 15.18
N VAL A 302 -31.30 40.98 14.57
CA VAL A 302 -32.25 39.86 14.49
C VAL A 302 -31.50 38.56 14.79
N ALA A 303 -31.86 37.94 15.92
CA ALA A 303 -31.31 36.66 16.36
C ALA A 303 -32.31 35.53 16.05
N LEU A 304 -31.84 34.47 15.39
CA LEU A 304 -32.59 33.24 15.12
C LEU A 304 -32.08 32.17 16.08
N ALA A 305 -32.96 31.61 16.92
CA ALA A 305 -32.62 30.58 17.91
C ALA A 305 -33.57 29.38 17.80
N GLU A 306 -33.07 28.19 18.08
CA GLU A 306 -33.85 26.94 18.07
C GLU A 306 -34.65 26.76 19.36
N PRO A 307 -35.85 26.16 19.32
CA PRO A 307 -36.47 25.65 20.53
C PRO A 307 -35.69 24.40 20.99
N GLY A 308 -35.26 24.39 22.26
CA GLY A 308 -34.65 23.23 22.90
C GLY A 308 -35.63 22.11 23.20
#